data_AF-A0A098EZV2-F1
#
_entry.id   AF-A0A098EZV2-F1
#
_cell.length_a   1.000
_cell.length_b   1.000
_cell.length_c   1.000
_cell.angle_alpha   90.00
_cell.angle_beta   90.00
_cell.angle_gamma   90.00
#
_symmetry.space_group_name_H-M   'P 1'
#
loop_
_entity.id
_entity.type
_entity.pdbx_description
1 polymer ?
#
loop_
_entity_poly.entity_id
_entity_poly.type
_entity_poly.pdbx_seq_one_letter_code
_entity_poly.pdbx_strand_id
1 'polypeptide(L)'
;MLYLLIGLAKIFNVRDDLTQVKCPVLGVTGEYDIQADPGVLKKLPEYVKGDASFTVIENMGHSCKYIEARSTPFSAKKDIVRESALPLHPDLERILKAWLEERFPA
;
A
#
# COMPACT_ATOMS: atom_id res chain seq x y z
N MET A 1 2.55 18.86 18.59
CA MET A 1 2.51 17.38 18.67
C MET A 1 2.55 16.74 17.28
N LEU A 2 3.44 17.22 16.38
CA LEU A 2 3.63 16.68 15.02
C LEU A 2 5.11 16.34 14.73
N TYR A 3 6.02 16.78 15.60
CA TYR A 3 7.48 16.61 15.44
C TYR A 3 8.02 15.27 15.97
N LEU A 4 7.24 14.51 16.75
CA LEU A 4 7.77 13.28 17.39
C LEU A 4 7.74 12.06 16.46
N LEU A 5 6.90 12.05 15.43
CA LEU A 5 6.75 10.89 14.52
C LEU A 5 7.73 10.90 13.34
N ILE A 6 8.22 12.07 12.93
CA ILE A 6 9.18 12.18 11.81
C ILE A 6 10.60 11.76 12.26
N GLY A 7 10.90 11.85 13.56
CA GLY A 7 12.21 11.49 14.12
C GLY A 7 12.46 10.00 14.36
N LEU A 8 11.41 9.18 14.48
CA LEU A 8 11.55 7.74 14.76
C LEU A 8 11.83 6.90 13.51
N ALA A 9 11.45 7.38 12.32
CA ALA A 9 11.69 6.67 11.06
C ALA A 9 13.19 6.60 10.65
N LYS A 10 14.09 7.31 11.35
CA LYS A 10 15.54 7.26 11.08
C LYS A 10 16.28 6.15 11.83
N ILE A 11 15.67 5.48 12.81
CA ILE A 11 16.38 4.52 13.66
C ILE A 11 16.21 3.07 13.14
N PHE A 12 15.19 2.78 12.34
CA PHE A 12 14.88 1.43 11.90
C PHE A 12 14.67 1.36 10.39
N ASN A 13 15.53 0.63 9.68
CA ASN A 13 15.39 0.38 8.25
C ASN A 13 14.68 -0.94 8.00
N VAL A 14 13.35 -0.90 7.87
CA VAL A 14 12.51 -2.09 7.62
C VAL A 14 12.93 -2.85 6.35
N ARG A 15 13.63 -2.22 5.40
CA ARG A 15 14.11 -2.89 4.19
C ARG A 15 15.13 -3.99 4.48
N ASP A 16 15.96 -3.80 5.50
CA ASP A 16 16.97 -4.80 5.88
C ASP A 16 16.28 -6.06 6.42
N ASP A 17 15.15 -5.91 7.12
CA ASP A 17 14.36 -7.02 7.63
C ASP A 17 13.60 -7.77 6.53
N LEU A 18 13.18 -7.07 5.46
CA LEU A 18 12.57 -7.72 4.29
C LEU A 18 13.51 -8.77 3.66
N THR A 19 14.83 -8.61 3.80
CA THR A 19 15.83 -9.59 3.32
C THR A 19 15.80 -10.92 4.07
N GLN A 20 15.10 -10.98 5.21
CA GLN A 20 14.92 -12.19 6.00
C GLN A 20 13.60 -12.91 5.66
N VAL A 21 12.68 -12.25 4.94
CA VAL A 21 11.37 -12.80 4.58
C VAL A 21 11.53 -13.85 3.48
N LYS A 22 11.03 -15.06 3.76
CA LYS A 22 11.07 -16.22 2.85
C LYS A 22 9.70 -16.69 2.38
N CYS A 23 8.62 -16.25 3.01
CA CYS A 23 7.27 -16.56 2.55
C CYS A 23 6.92 -15.70 1.32
N PRO A 24 5.91 -16.12 0.53
CA PRO A 24 5.37 -15.28 -0.54
C PRO A 24 4.84 -13.95 0.01
N VAL A 25 5.15 -12.86 -0.67
CA VAL A 25 4.72 -11.50 -0.30
C VAL A 25 3.97 -10.87 -1.47
N LEU A 26 2.81 -10.28 -1.17
CA LEU A 26 2.10 -9.38 -2.05
C LEU A 26 2.16 -7.95 -1.50
N GLY A 27 2.75 -7.05 -2.28
CA GLY A 27 2.65 -5.62 -2.06
C GLY A 27 1.46 -5.03 -2.80
N VAL A 28 0.63 -4.22 -2.14
CA VAL A 28 -0.46 -3.49 -2.79
C VAL A 28 -0.40 -2.03 -2.41
N THR A 29 -0.52 -1.14 -3.40
CA THR A 29 -0.66 0.31 -3.19
C THR A 29 -1.67 0.88 -4.17
N GLY A 30 -2.08 2.12 -3.94
CA GLY A 30 -3.03 2.82 -4.79
C GLY A 30 -2.37 3.89 -5.64
N GLU A 31 -2.87 4.10 -6.84
CA GLU A 31 -2.37 5.14 -7.75
C GLU A 31 -2.56 6.57 -7.19
N TYR A 32 -3.56 6.76 -6.32
CA TYR A 32 -3.89 8.04 -5.68
C TYR A 32 -3.44 8.08 -4.22
N ASP A 33 -2.56 7.18 -3.80
CA ASP A 33 -1.93 7.26 -2.48
C ASP A 33 -0.97 8.46 -2.43
N ILE A 34 -1.41 9.55 -1.78
CA ILE A 34 -0.59 10.74 -1.57
C ILE A 34 0.40 10.59 -0.39
N GLN A 35 0.25 9.55 0.42
CA GLN A 35 1.03 9.33 1.64
C GLN A 35 2.18 8.33 1.42
N ALA A 36 2.11 7.50 0.38
CA ALA A 36 3.15 6.57 -0.02
C ALA A 36 3.43 6.67 -1.53
N ASP A 37 4.70 6.62 -1.91
CA ASP A 37 5.12 6.59 -3.33
C ASP A 37 4.97 5.16 -3.90
N PRO A 38 4.09 4.95 -4.90
CA PRO A 38 3.95 3.64 -5.56
C PRO A 38 5.24 3.14 -6.20
N GLY A 39 6.15 4.05 -6.58
CA GLY A 39 7.46 3.72 -7.13
C GLY A 39 8.36 2.97 -6.14
N VAL A 40 8.19 3.19 -4.83
CA VAL A 40 8.92 2.44 -3.80
C VAL A 40 8.49 0.98 -3.77
N LEU A 41 7.19 0.70 -3.99
CA LEU A 41 6.67 -0.66 -3.96
C LEU A 41 7.19 -1.52 -5.11
N LYS A 42 7.52 -0.90 -6.25
CA LYS A 42 8.14 -1.60 -7.40
C LYS A 42 9.46 -2.27 -7.05
N LYS A 43 10.15 -1.78 -6.00
CA LYS A 43 11.42 -2.33 -5.51
C LYS A 43 11.23 -3.47 -4.50
N LEU A 44 9.99 -3.81 -4.13
CA LEU A 44 9.71 -4.88 -3.16
C LEU A 44 10.42 -6.21 -3.52
N PRO A 45 10.47 -6.66 -4.79
CA PRO A 45 11.18 -7.88 -5.15
C PRO A 45 12.71 -7.80 -4.98
N GLU A 46 13.29 -6.60 -4.89
CA GLU A 46 14.72 -6.42 -4.63
C GLU A 46 15.08 -6.71 -3.16
N TYR A 47 14.11 -6.59 -2.24
CA TYR A 47 14.33 -6.73 -0.81
C TYR A 47 13.93 -8.10 -0.27
N VAL A 48 12.87 -8.70 -0.80
CA VAL A 48 12.34 -9.99 -0.31
C VAL A 48 13.09 -11.15 -0.95
N LYS A 49 13.55 -12.13 -0.15
CA LYS A 49 14.23 -13.34 -0.67
C LYS A 49 13.26 -14.43 -1.12
N GLY A 50 12.01 -14.41 -0.63
CA GLY A 50 10.91 -15.24 -1.10
C GLY A 50 10.31 -14.74 -2.42
N ASP A 51 9.25 -15.40 -2.88
CA ASP A 51 8.47 -14.88 -4.01
C ASP A 51 7.80 -13.56 -3.63
N ALA A 52 7.89 -12.57 -4.50
CA ALA A 52 7.39 -11.23 -4.23
C ALA A 52 6.74 -10.65 -5.47
N SER A 53 5.47 -10.29 -5.35
CA SER A 53 4.73 -9.56 -6.36
C SER A 53 4.24 -8.24 -5.80
N PHE A 54 3.98 -7.29 -6.70
CA PHE A 54 3.34 -6.04 -6.33
C PHE A 54 2.27 -5.66 -7.34
N THR A 55 1.30 -4.87 -6.90
CA THR A 55 0.31 -4.27 -7.78
C THR A 55 -0.01 -2.85 -7.34
N VAL A 56 -0.36 -2.01 -8.32
CA VAL A 56 -0.85 -0.64 -8.10
C VAL A 56 -2.30 -0.62 -8.59
N ILE A 57 -3.24 -0.31 -7.71
CA ILE A 57 -4.67 -0.27 -8.03
C ILE A 57 -5.02 1.16 -8.46
N GLU A 58 -5.53 1.30 -9.68
CA GLU A 58 -6.05 2.56 -10.23
C GLU A 58 -7.17 3.10 -9.35
N ASN A 59 -7.27 4.43 -9.23
CA ASN A 59 -8.28 5.07 -8.39
C ASN A 59 -8.27 4.65 -6.91
N MET A 60 -7.22 3.99 -6.40
CA MET A 60 -7.14 3.65 -4.98
C MET A 60 -6.31 4.67 -4.21
N GLY A 61 -6.81 5.10 -3.05
CA GLY A 61 -6.12 5.99 -2.11
C GLY A 61 -5.44 5.23 -0.97
N HIS A 62 -4.78 5.97 -0.07
CA HIS A 62 -4.01 5.40 1.05
C HIS A 62 -4.83 4.45 1.95
N SER A 63 -6.11 4.78 2.19
CA SER A 63 -7.00 3.97 3.04
C SER A 63 -7.65 2.79 2.31
N CYS A 64 -7.11 2.38 1.15
CA CYS A 64 -7.60 1.26 0.34
C CYS A 64 -9.06 1.44 -0.13
N LYS A 65 -9.45 2.69 -0.39
CA LYS A 65 -10.80 3.07 -0.82
C LYS A 65 -10.79 3.44 -2.30
N TYR A 66 -11.95 3.31 -2.96
CA TYR A 66 -12.14 3.86 -4.29
C TYR A 66 -12.25 5.38 -4.22
N ILE A 67 -11.38 6.05 -4.98
CA ILE A 67 -11.23 7.49 -5.05
C ILE A 67 -11.56 7.93 -6.47
N GLU A 68 -12.69 8.60 -6.62
CA GLU A 68 -13.18 9.07 -7.92
C GLU A 68 -12.25 10.13 -8.54
N ALA A 69 -11.67 11.01 -7.71
CA ALA A 69 -10.82 12.10 -8.16
C ALA A 69 -9.63 12.29 -7.22
N ARG A 70 -8.43 12.44 -7.80
CA ARG A 70 -7.19 12.66 -7.05
C ARG A 70 -7.29 13.92 -6.19
N SER A 71 -6.95 13.78 -4.90
CA SER A 71 -6.90 14.91 -3.98
C SER A 71 -5.84 15.93 -4.38
N THR A 72 -6.10 17.20 -4.10
CA THR A 72 -5.12 18.28 -4.19
C THR A 72 -4.52 18.57 -2.81
N PRO A 73 -3.37 19.25 -2.70
CA PRO A 73 -2.83 19.66 -1.41
C PRO A 73 -3.81 20.49 -0.56
N PHE A 74 -4.71 21.24 -1.20
CA PHE A 74 -5.72 22.07 -0.53
C PHE A 74 -6.95 21.27 -0.06
N SER A 75 -7.29 20.19 -0.75
CA SER A 75 -8.47 19.37 -0.45
C SER A 75 -8.16 18.14 0.39
N ALA A 76 -6.90 17.69 0.42
CA ALA A 76 -6.45 16.42 1.02
C ALA A 76 -7.05 16.15 2.41
N LYS A 77 -7.02 17.11 3.34
CA LYS A 77 -7.56 16.91 4.68
C LYS A 77 -9.07 16.59 4.67
N LYS A 78 -9.84 17.32 3.86
CA LYS A 78 -11.28 17.12 3.74
C LYS A 78 -11.58 15.80 3.03
N ASP A 79 -10.81 15.50 1.98
CA ASP A 79 -10.97 14.30 1.18
C ASP A 79 -10.71 13.03 2.02
N ILE A 80 -9.62 13.01 2.82
CA ILE A 80 -9.32 11.90 3.75
C ILE A 80 -10.48 11.61 4.71
N VAL A 81 -11.09 12.65 5.29
CA VAL A 81 -12.21 12.48 6.22
C VAL A 81 -13.43 11.91 5.49
N ARG A 82 -13.75 12.43 4.30
CA ARG A 82 -14.85 11.92 3.47
C ARG A 82 -14.63 10.46 3.07
N GLU A 83 -13.40 10.14 2.67
CA GLU A 83 -13.01 8.82 2.17
C GLU A 83 -13.02 7.74 3.26
N SER A 84 -12.78 8.11 4.51
CA SER A 84 -12.78 7.16 5.63
C SER A 84 -14.10 6.39 5.80
N ALA A 85 -15.22 6.97 5.34
CA ALA A 85 -16.54 6.36 5.40
C ALA A 85 -16.87 5.46 4.19
N LEU A 86 -16.03 5.44 3.16
CA LEU A 86 -16.25 4.65 1.95
C LEU A 86 -15.98 3.15 2.20
N PRO A 87 -16.59 2.24 1.41
CA PRO A 87 -16.24 0.83 1.42
C PRO A 87 -14.82 0.60 0.88
N LEU A 88 -14.27 -0.59 1.13
CA LEU A 88 -13.00 -1.00 0.54
C LEU A 88 -13.09 -1.03 -0.99
N HIS A 89 -11.95 -0.81 -1.65
CA HIS A 89 -11.86 -0.87 -3.10
C HIS A 89 -12.21 -2.28 -3.60
N PRO A 90 -13.17 -2.45 -4.52
CA PRO A 90 -13.60 -3.79 -4.97
C PRO A 90 -12.45 -4.57 -5.63
N ASP A 91 -11.59 -3.91 -6.40
CA ASP A 91 -10.41 -4.57 -6.97
C ASP A 91 -9.39 -5.04 -5.94
N LEU A 92 -9.29 -4.38 -4.78
CA LEU A 92 -8.41 -4.87 -3.73
C LEU A 92 -8.87 -6.25 -3.26
N GLU A 93 -10.16 -6.39 -2.96
CA GLU A 93 -10.72 -7.68 -2.52
C GLU A 93 -10.52 -8.76 -3.58
N ARG A 94 -10.76 -8.42 -4.86
CA ARG A 94 -10.57 -9.34 -5.99
C ARG A 94 -9.11 -9.80 -6.11
N ILE A 95 -8.16 -8.87 -6.02
CA ILE A 95 -6.73 -9.15 -6.14
C ILE A 95 -6.25 -10.01 -4.97
N LEU A 96 -6.66 -9.69 -3.74
CA LEU A 96 -6.28 -10.47 -2.56
C LEU A 96 -6.81 -11.91 -2.65
N LYS A 97 -8.07 -12.09 -3.05
CA LYS A 97 -8.66 -13.42 -3.24
C LYS A 97 -7.91 -14.22 -4.30
N ALA A 98 -7.71 -13.64 -5.48
CA ALA A 98 -7.02 -14.31 -6.57
C ALA A 98 -5.58 -14.70 -6.18
N TRP A 99 -4.85 -13.81 -5.50
CA TRP A 99 -3.49 -14.10 -5.05
C TRP A 99 -3.45 -15.22 -4.01
N LEU A 100 -4.41 -15.25 -3.08
CA LEU A 100 -4.50 -16.33 -2.09
C LEU A 100 -4.86 -17.67 -2.75
N GLU A 101 -5.86 -17.70 -3.63
CA GLU A 101 -6.31 -18.90 -4.34
C GLU A 101 -5.21 -19.50 -5.23
N GLU A 102 -4.43 -18.65 -5.91
CA GLU A 102 -3.32 -19.10 -6.76
C GLU A 102 -2.26 -19.84 -5.95
N ARG A 103 -2.00 -19.42 -4.70
CA ARG A 103 -0.83 -19.87 -3.91
C ARG A 103 -1.16 -20.85 -2.81
N PHE A 104 -2.39 -20.84 -2.36
CA PHE A 104 -2.91 -21.71 -1.32
C PHE A 104 -4.23 -22.33 -1.79
N PRO A 105 -4.20 -23.14 -2.87
CA PRO A 105 -5.37 -23.89 -3.30
C PRO A 105 -5.82 -24.86 -2.20
N ALA A 106 -7.13 -25.10 -2.13
CA ALA A 106 -7.77 -25.96 -1.13
C ALA A 106 -7.35 -27.44 -1.25
#